data_AF-A0A961J5U2-F1
#
_entry.id   AF-A0A961J5U2-F1
#
_cell.length_a   1.000
_cell.length_b   1.000
_cell.length_c   1.000
_cell.angle_alpha   90.00
_cell.angle_beta   90.00
_cell.angle_gamma   90.00
#
_symmetry.space_group_name_H-M   'P 1'
#
loop_
_entity.id
_entity.type
_entity.pdbx_description
1 polymer ?
#
loop_
_entity_poly.entity_id
_entity_poly.type
_entity_poly.pdbx_seq_one_letter_code
_entity_poly.pdbx_strand_id
1 'polypeptide(L)' 'MASIDYARAAKYFLLMDFLKGFQLGMKYFFAPKATLNYPHEKGPLSPRFRGEHALRRYPNGEERCIACKLC' A
#
# COMPACT_ATOMS: atom_id res chain seq x y z
N MET A 1 -41.88 -28.61 -15.53
CA MET A 1 -42.47 -27.28 -15.74
C MET A 1 -41.55 -26.28 -15.05
N ALA A 2 -40.58 -25.73 -15.79
CA ALA A 2 -39.57 -24.84 -15.21
C ALA A 2 -40.26 -23.51 -14.86
N SER A 3 -40.38 -23.21 -13.57
CA SER A 3 -40.83 -21.89 -13.11
C SER A 3 -39.76 -20.88 -13.51
N ILE A 4 -40.04 -20.06 -14.52
CA ILE A 4 -39.17 -18.98 -14.92
C ILE A 4 -39.11 -17.98 -13.77
N ASP A 5 -37.94 -17.81 -13.18
CA ASP A 5 -37.71 -16.84 -12.12
C ASP A 5 -37.58 -15.44 -12.74
N TYR A 6 -38.73 -14.76 -12.88
CA TYR A 6 -38.85 -13.46 -13.52
C TYR A 6 -37.98 -12.38 -12.87
N ALA A 7 -37.70 -12.48 -11.56
CA ALA A 7 -36.82 -11.55 -10.86
C ALA A 7 -35.36 -11.69 -11.32
N ARG A 8 -34.89 -12.92 -11.50
CA ARG A 8 -33.55 -13.20 -12.04
C ARG A 8 -33.43 -12.82 -13.51
N ALA A 9 -34.46 -13.07 -14.30
CA ALA A 9 -34.50 -12.67 -15.72
C ALA A 9 -34.44 -11.13 -15.87
N ALA A 10 -35.20 -10.39 -15.07
CA ALA A 10 -35.16 -8.92 -15.07
C ALA A 10 -33.79 -8.37 -14.63
N LYS A 11 -33.16 -8.99 -13.62
CA LYS A 11 -31.82 -8.61 -13.13
C LYS A 11 -30.75 -8.73 -14.22
N TYR A 12 -30.78 -9.81 -15.02
CA TYR A 12 -29.86 -10.01 -16.12
C TYR A 12 -30.17 -9.14 -17.33
N PHE A 13 -31.45 -8.96 -17.67
CA PHE A 13 -31.87 -8.06 -18.75
C PHE A 13 -31.45 -6.61 -18.49
N LEU A 14 -31.54 -6.16 -17.24
CA LEU A 14 -31.11 -4.81 -16.82
C LEU A 14 -29.62 -4.74 -16.44
N LEU A 15 -28.84 -5.80 -16.64
CA LEU A 15 -27.41 -5.89 -16.32
C LEU A 15 -27.06 -5.32 -14.93
N MET A 16 -27.90 -5.60 -13.93
CA MET A 16 -27.77 -4.99 -12.60
C MET A 16 -26.45 -5.32 -11.91
N ASP A 17 -25.84 -6.47 -12.21
CA ASP A 17 -24.53 -6.86 -11.69
C ASP A 17 -23.39 -6.00 -12.28
N PHE A 18 -23.50 -5.56 -13.53
CA PHE A 18 -22.54 -4.65 -14.14
C PHE A 18 -22.61 -3.25 -13.52
N LEU A 19 -23.83 -2.74 -13.32
CA LEU A 19 -24.03 -1.43 -12.67
C LEU A 19 -23.47 -1.41 -11.24
N LYS A 20 -23.64 -2.49 -10.48
CA LYS A 20 -23.04 -2.63 -9.14
C LYS A 20 -21.51 -2.62 -9.19
N GLY A 21 -20.91 -3.33 -10.15
CA GLY A 21 -19.46 -3.32 -10.35
C GLY A 21 -18.93 -1.93 -10.75
N PHE A 22 -19.64 -1.25 -11.66
CA PHE A 22 -19.31 0.11 -12.08
C PHE A 22 -19.43 1.11 -10.93
N GLN A 23 -20.47 1.01 -10.10
CA GLN A 23 -20.65 1.84 -8.91
C GLN A 23 -19.47 1.70 -7.94
N LEU A 24 -18.96 0.49 -7.75
CA LEU A 24 -17.77 0.27 -6.93
C LEU A 24 -16.53 0.94 -7.53
N GLY A 25 -16.33 0.82 -8.85
CA GLY A 25 -15.26 1.50 -9.56
C GLY A 25 -15.33 3.02 -9.41
N MET A 26 -16.52 3.59 -9.59
CA MET A 26 -16.75 5.03 -9.42
C MET A 26 -16.49 5.50 -7.98
N LYS A 27 -16.82 4.69 -6.97
CA LYS A 27 -16.55 5.00 -5.56
C LYS A 27 -15.04 5.20 -5.30
N TYR A 28 -14.19 4.30 -5.81
CA TYR A 28 -12.73 4.44 -5.64
C TYR A 28 -12.10 5.44 -6.60
N PHE A 29 -12.77 5.73 -7.72
CA PHE A 29 -12.32 6.78 -8.64
C PHE A 29 -12.31 8.15 -7.96
N PHE A 30 -13.39 8.50 -7.26
CA PHE A 30 -13.54 9.74 -6.50
C PHE A 30 -12.94 9.71 -5.08
N ALA A 31 -12.50 8.55 -4.60
CA ALA A 31 -11.82 8.45 -3.32
C ALA A 31 -10.45 9.16 -3.34
N PRO A 32 -10.01 9.73 -2.20
CA PRO A 32 -8.69 10.36 -2.10
C PRO A 32 -7.59 9.33 -2.40
N LYS A 33 -6.56 9.78 -3.14
CA LYS A 33 -5.44 8.92 -3.51
C LYS A 33 -4.46 8.79 -2.35
N ALA A 34 -3.95 7.58 -2.11
CA ALA A 34 -2.94 7.30 -1.10
C ALA A 34 -1.49 7.56 -1.57
N THR A 35 -1.33 8.22 -2.73
CA THR A 35 -0.04 8.49 -3.34
C THR A 35 0.71 9.58 -2.57
N LEU A 36 1.91 9.27 -2.10
CA LEU A 36 2.84 10.24 -1.51
C LEU A 36 3.61 10.97 -2.60
N ASN A 37 3.84 12.27 -2.42
CA ASN A 37 4.58 13.07 -3.39
C ASN A 37 6.11 12.92 -3.23
N TYR A 38 6.67 11.78 -3.63
CA TYR A 38 8.12 11.60 -3.64
C TYR A 38 8.76 12.43 -4.77
N PRO A 39 9.87 13.17 -4.53
CA PRO A 39 10.79 13.12 -3.39
C PRO A 39 10.51 14.13 -2.26
N HIS A 40 9.48 14.96 -2.39
CA HIS A 40 9.16 16.03 -1.44
C HIS A 40 8.56 15.49 -0.13
N GLU A 41 7.82 14.38 -0.21
CA GLU A 41 7.25 13.66 0.92
C GLU A 41 7.82 12.23 0.95
N LYS A 42 8.26 11.79 2.13
CA LYS A 42 8.77 10.44 2.36
C LYS A 42 7.86 9.68 3.31
N GLY A 43 7.76 8.36 3.12
CA GLY A 43 7.01 7.50 4.03
C GLY A 43 7.62 7.50 5.45
N PRO A 44 6.83 7.18 6.48
CA PRO A 44 7.33 7.10 7.85
C PRO A 44 8.32 5.94 8.02
N LEU A 45 9.51 6.20 8.58
CA LEU A 45 10.49 5.17 8.91
C LEU A 45 10.52 4.93 10.42
N SER A 46 10.59 3.65 10.80
CA SER A 46 10.79 3.28 12.20
C SER A 46 12.25 3.53 12.62
N PRO A 47 12.53 3.79 13.92
CA PRO A 47 13.91 3.95 14.41
C PRO A 47 14.80 2.71 14.22
N ARG A 48 14.19 1.56 13.95
CA ARG A 48 14.87 0.28 13.68
C ARG A 48 15.10 0.03 12.19
N PHE A 49 14.83 1.00 11.32
CA PHE A 49 15.09 0.87 9.90
C PHE A 49 16.57 0.61 9.64
N ARG A 50 16.85 -0.39 8.80
CA ARG A 50 18.20 -0.74 8.36
C ARG A 50 18.44 -0.11 7.00
N GLY A 51 19.39 0.81 6.92
CA GLY A 51 19.78 1.51 5.70
C GLY A 51 21.26 1.33 5.42
N GLU A 52 21.92 2.43 5.10
CA GLU A 52 23.37 2.45 4.86
C GLU A 52 24.16 2.14 6.14
N HIS A 53 25.21 1.33 5.99
CA HIS A 53 26.10 0.98 7.10
C HIS A 53 27.13 2.10 7.30
N ALA A 54 27.30 2.55 8.53
CA ALA A 54 28.26 3.60 8.87
C ALA A 54 29.06 3.22 10.13
N LEU A 55 30.39 3.31 10.06
CA LEU A 55 31.25 3.18 11.22
C LEU A 55 31.08 4.40 12.14
N ARG A 56 30.88 4.14 13.43
CA ARG A 56 30.72 5.18 14.45
C ARG A 56 32.02 5.43 15.21
N ARG A 57 32.19 6.66 15.69
CA ARG A 57 33.29 7.07 16.58
C ARG A 57 32.79 7.18 18.03
N TYR A 58 33.71 7.24 18.98
CA TYR A 58 33.46 7.61 20.37
C TYR A 58 33.28 9.14 20.49
N PRO A 59 32.76 9.67 21.61
CA PRO A 59 32.63 11.12 21.84
C PRO A 59 33.96 11.89 21.82
N ASN A 60 35.10 11.21 22.05
CA ASN A 60 36.45 11.77 21.95
C ASN A 60 37.00 11.84 20.51
N GLY A 61 36.26 11.31 19.52
CA GLY A 61 36.66 11.32 18.11
C GLY A 61 37.43 10.09 17.62
N GLU A 62 37.82 9.17 18.50
CA GLU A 62 38.46 7.89 18.16
C GLU A 62 37.44 6.92 17.52
N GLU A 63 37.90 6.05 16.63
CA GLU A 63 37.04 5.03 16.01
C GLU A 63 36.68 3.89 16.99
N ARG A 64 35.48 3.33 16.85
CA ARG A 64 35.03 2.21 17.71
C ARG A 64 35.56 0.85 17.25
N CYS A 65 36.00 0.74 16.01
CA CYS A 65 36.50 -0.51 15.45
C CYS A 65 37.89 -0.81 16.02
N ILE A 66 38.08 -2.02 16.56
CA ILE A 66 39.38 -2.52 17.03
C ILE A 66 39.84 -3.75 16.23
N ALA A 67 39.26 -3.96 15.03
CA ALA A 67 39.53 -5.10 14.15
C ALA A 67 39.34 -6.49 14.81
N CYS A 68 38.34 -6.63 15.69
CA CYS A 68 38.05 -7.88 16.41
C CYS A 68 37.51 -9.04 15.54
N LYS A 69 37.06 -8.76 14.31
CA LYS A 69 36.47 -9.74 13.37
C LYS A 69 35.19 -10.46 13.88
N LEU A 70 34.38 -9.79 14.69
CA LEU A 70 33.07 -10.27 15.19
C LEU A 70 31.86 -9.58 14.52
N CYS A 71 32.13 -8.72 13.52
CA CYS A 71 31.19 -7.82 12.86
C CYS A 71 30.11 -8.53 12.05
#